data_AF-A0A2W2E9Y4-F1
#
_entry.id   AF-A0A2W2E9Y4-F1
#
_cell.length_a   1.000
_cell.length_b   1.000
_cell.length_c   1.000
_cell.angle_alpha   90.00
_cell.angle_beta   90.00
_cell.angle_gamma   90.00
#
_symmetry.space_group_name_H-M   'P 1'
#
loop_
_entity.id
_entity.type
_entity.pdbx_description
1 polymer ?
#
loop_
_entity_poly.entity_id
_entity_poly.type
_entity_poly.pdbx_seq_one_letter_code
_entity_poly.pdbx_strand_id
1 'polypeptide(L)'
;MPVTLRRAWFGHELGEFRPCLHTYDEYPLDEQPELDLHGTFAWLGQPGARDDAGVAHLQTLDRLLAADRLALPDDFVTFYSDAERSYALDDASATGCWTDLSKSPIVSPIEPEARMVRFLRDQQDCVIWYLYLRPADSLVVHSAVDYGSLSEDDWSGYEPDEMEIVQCAASFEEFAYRFWLEGTIWIRLNGRDDQPLDQTMLAYLNHYRR
;
A
#
# COMPACT_ATOMS: atom_id res chain seq x y z
N MET A 1 -21.17 4.00 -12.38
CA MET A 1 -20.14 5.03 -12.60
C MET A 1 -19.14 4.89 -11.47
N PRO A 2 -17.83 4.94 -11.75
CA PRO A 2 -16.83 4.73 -10.71
C PRO A 2 -16.92 5.83 -9.65
N VAL A 3 -16.77 5.43 -8.38
CA VAL A 3 -16.73 6.40 -7.28
C VAL A 3 -15.43 7.20 -7.37
N THR A 4 -15.52 8.51 -7.16
CA THR A 4 -14.33 9.36 -7.01
C THR A 4 -13.88 9.30 -5.57
N LEU A 5 -12.69 8.75 -5.34
CA LEU A 5 -12.09 8.64 -4.02
C LEU A 5 -11.31 9.91 -3.69
N ARG A 6 -11.31 10.28 -2.40
CA ARG A 6 -10.35 11.26 -1.90
C ARG A 6 -8.93 10.73 -2.11
N ARG A 7 -7.99 11.62 -2.40
CA ARG A 7 -6.60 11.29 -2.74
C ARG A 7 -5.65 11.85 -1.70
N ALA A 8 -5.07 10.99 -0.88
CA ALA A 8 -4.07 11.38 0.10
C ALA A 8 -3.04 10.25 0.32
N TRP A 9 -1.80 10.64 0.56
CA TRP A 9 -0.78 9.78 1.09
C TRP A 9 -0.84 9.75 2.61
N PHE A 10 -0.91 8.57 3.21
CA PHE A 10 -0.88 8.37 4.65
C PHE A 10 0.53 7.92 5.04
N GLY A 11 1.30 8.79 5.68
CA GLY A 11 2.71 8.56 5.93
C GLY A 11 3.18 9.11 7.28
N HIS A 12 4.36 8.68 7.71
CA HIS A 12 5.02 9.14 8.95
C HIS A 12 5.92 10.36 8.71
N GLU A 13 6.52 10.87 9.79
CA GLU A 13 7.47 11.99 9.73
C GLU A 13 8.71 11.67 8.89
N LEU A 14 9.30 12.67 8.26
CA LEU A 14 10.59 12.57 7.56
C LEU A 14 11.57 13.61 8.09
N GLY A 15 11.74 13.67 9.41
CA GLY A 15 12.55 14.64 10.14
C GLY A 15 12.07 16.08 9.93
N GLU A 16 13.03 16.98 9.67
CA GLU A 16 12.74 18.39 9.36
C GLU A 16 12.01 18.59 8.02
N PHE A 17 11.92 17.56 7.17
CA PHE A 17 11.44 17.68 5.81
C PHE A 17 9.93 17.51 5.72
N ARG A 18 9.32 16.70 6.58
CA ARG A 18 7.86 16.52 6.62
C ARG A 18 7.41 16.26 8.06
N PRO A 19 6.71 17.21 8.70
CA PRO A 19 6.20 17.01 10.05
C PRO A 19 5.04 16.01 10.05
N CYS A 20 4.93 15.24 11.13
CA CYS A 20 3.79 14.35 11.41
C CYS A 20 3.41 14.52 12.88
N LEU A 21 2.15 14.84 13.17
CA LEU A 21 1.61 15.08 14.51
C LEU A 21 1.23 13.77 15.22
N HIS A 22 0.88 12.74 14.46
CA HIS A 22 0.53 11.41 14.96
C HIS A 22 1.49 10.34 14.42
N THR A 23 1.15 9.06 14.59
CA THR A 23 1.90 7.95 13.95
C THR A 23 1.91 8.10 12.42
N TYR A 24 0.77 8.54 11.87
CA TYR A 24 0.62 8.89 10.47
C TYR A 24 -0.21 10.16 10.36
N ASP A 25 0.07 10.97 9.36
CA ASP A 25 -0.78 12.08 8.94
C ASP A 25 -1.10 11.95 7.46
N GLU A 26 -2.12 12.70 7.04
CA GLU A 26 -2.54 12.82 5.65
C GLU A 26 -1.78 13.92 4.92
N TYR A 27 -1.25 13.59 3.76
CA TYR A 27 -0.64 14.55 2.85
C TYR A 27 -1.35 14.46 1.49
N PRO A 28 -1.62 15.60 0.82
CA PRO A 28 -2.23 15.57 -0.51
C PRO A 28 -1.42 14.69 -1.46
N LEU A 29 -2.08 13.75 -2.16
CA LEU A 29 -1.38 12.80 -3.03
C LEU A 29 -0.69 13.53 -4.20
N ASP A 30 -1.33 14.58 -4.71
CA ASP A 30 -0.82 15.37 -5.84
C ASP A 30 0.36 16.28 -5.43
N GLU A 31 0.69 16.36 -4.13
CA GLU A 31 1.86 17.05 -3.61
C GLU A 31 3.02 16.09 -3.30
N GLN A 32 2.87 14.78 -3.52
CA GLN A 32 3.98 13.84 -3.33
C GLN A 32 5.00 13.90 -4.48
N PRO A 33 6.26 13.51 -4.24
CA PRO A 33 7.25 13.41 -5.31
C PRO A 33 6.78 12.49 -6.44
N GLU A 34 6.97 12.94 -7.69
CA GLU A 34 6.75 12.12 -8.88
C GLU A 34 7.77 10.98 -8.94
N LEU A 35 7.32 9.80 -9.36
CA LEU A 35 8.11 8.58 -9.38
C LEU A 35 8.18 8.05 -10.82
N ASP A 36 9.39 7.73 -11.28
CA ASP A 36 9.62 7.09 -12.58
C ASP A 36 9.74 5.58 -12.39
N LEU A 37 8.61 4.87 -12.55
CA LEU A 37 8.44 3.46 -12.22
C LEU A 37 7.96 2.66 -13.44
N HIS A 38 8.33 1.38 -13.53
CA HIS A 38 8.21 0.58 -14.75
C HIS A 38 7.68 -0.86 -14.53
N GLY A 39 7.18 -1.17 -13.35
CA GLY A 39 6.62 -2.46 -12.94
C GLY A 39 7.65 -3.52 -12.57
N THR A 40 8.94 -3.20 -12.51
CA THR A 40 10.01 -4.21 -12.36
C THR A 40 10.57 -4.33 -10.94
N PHE A 41 10.28 -3.36 -10.07
CA PHE A 41 10.88 -3.24 -8.74
C PHE A 41 12.40 -3.25 -8.77
N ALA A 42 13.02 -2.71 -9.82
CA ALA A 42 14.48 -2.70 -9.97
C ALA A 42 15.21 -1.99 -8.81
N TRP A 43 14.50 -1.10 -8.11
CA TRP A 43 14.97 -0.40 -6.91
C TRP A 43 15.15 -1.32 -5.69
N LEU A 44 14.52 -2.50 -5.65
CA LEU A 44 14.79 -3.57 -4.68
C LEU A 44 15.96 -4.48 -5.09
N GLY A 45 16.59 -4.22 -6.24
CA GLY A 45 17.61 -5.10 -6.80
C GLY A 45 17.02 -6.24 -7.64
N GLN A 46 17.82 -7.29 -7.81
CA GLN A 46 17.44 -8.43 -8.63
C GLN A 46 16.31 -9.23 -7.95
N PRO A 47 15.39 -9.83 -8.74
CA PRO A 47 14.44 -10.79 -8.19
C PRO A 47 15.16 -11.92 -7.45
N GLY A 48 14.61 -12.30 -6.30
CA GLY A 48 15.03 -13.43 -5.51
C GLY A 48 14.45 -14.74 -6.03
N ALA A 49 14.36 -15.72 -5.12
CA ALA A 49 13.70 -16.98 -5.41
C ALA A 49 12.17 -16.79 -5.50
N ARG A 50 11.53 -17.62 -6.32
CA ARG A 50 10.07 -17.70 -6.38
C ARG A 50 9.50 -18.16 -5.02
N ASP A 51 8.50 -17.45 -4.52
CA ASP A 51 7.69 -17.89 -3.38
C ASP A 51 6.49 -18.73 -3.87
N ASP A 52 6.62 -20.06 -3.78
CA ASP A 52 5.55 -20.96 -4.21
C ASP A 52 4.27 -20.83 -3.37
N ALA A 53 4.38 -20.46 -2.08
CA ALA A 53 3.23 -20.27 -1.21
C ALA A 53 2.49 -18.98 -1.59
N GLY A 54 3.22 -17.88 -1.74
CA GLY A 54 2.71 -16.61 -2.26
C GLY A 54 2.04 -16.78 -3.63
N VAL A 55 2.69 -17.48 -4.56
CA VAL A 55 2.10 -17.76 -5.89
C VAL A 55 0.79 -18.56 -5.78
N ALA A 56 0.74 -19.61 -4.98
CA ALA A 56 -0.48 -20.40 -4.81
C ALA A 56 -1.63 -19.57 -4.20
N HIS A 57 -1.31 -18.65 -3.29
CA HIS A 57 -2.26 -17.70 -2.72
C HIS A 57 -2.79 -16.71 -3.77
N LEU A 58 -1.90 -16.08 -4.52
CA LEU A 58 -2.23 -15.15 -5.61
C LEU A 58 -3.10 -15.82 -6.68
N GLN A 59 -2.78 -17.06 -7.08
CA GLN A 59 -3.59 -17.85 -8.01
C GLN A 59 -5.00 -18.15 -7.49
N THR A 60 -5.15 -18.23 -6.16
CA THR A 60 -6.47 -18.42 -5.55
C THR A 60 -7.28 -17.14 -5.57
N LEU A 61 -6.66 -16.01 -5.21
CA LEU A 61 -7.29 -14.69 -5.32
C LEU A 61 -7.72 -14.38 -6.75
N ASP A 62 -6.83 -14.57 -7.72
CA ASP A 62 -7.10 -14.30 -9.14
C ASP A 62 -8.29 -15.11 -9.67
N ARG A 63 -8.38 -16.40 -9.30
CA ARG A 63 -9.52 -17.27 -9.66
C ARG A 63 -10.83 -16.79 -9.06
N LEU A 64 -10.81 -16.26 -7.83
CA LEU A 64 -12.01 -15.70 -7.18
C LEU A 64 -12.42 -14.39 -7.84
N LEU A 65 -11.46 -13.51 -8.14
CA LEU A 65 -11.69 -12.24 -8.84
C LEU A 65 -12.24 -12.44 -10.26
N ALA A 66 -11.84 -13.52 -10.94
CA ALA A 66 -12.32 -13.83 -12.29
C ALA A 66 -13.84 -14.04 -12.34
N ALA A 67 -14.49 -14.44 -11.25
CA ALA A 67 -15.96 -14.54 -11.17
C ALA A 67 -16.64 -13.17 -11.36
N ASP A 68 -15.94 -12.10 -10.95
CA ASP A 68 -16.37 -10.70 -11.07
C ASP A 68 -15.73 -9.99 -12.27
N ARG A 69 -15.01 -10.72 -13.15
CA ARG A 69 -14.25 -10.18 -14.29
C ARG A 69 -13.17 -9.17 -13.87
N LEU A 70 -12.60 -9.37 -12.69
CA LEU A 70 -11.46 -8.62 -12.18
C LEU A 70 -10.21 -9.51 -12.22
N ALA A 71 -9.03 -8.89 -12.15
CA ALA A 71 -7.75 -9.57 -12.11
C ALA A 71 -6.80 -8.86 -11.15
N LEU A 72 -5.79 -9.57 -10.65
CA LEU A 72 -4.70 -8.94 -9.91
C LEU A 72 -3.79 -8.15 -10.87
N PRO A 73 -3.29 -6.97 -10.46
CA PRO A 73 -2.31 -6.22 -11.23
C PRO A 73 -0.97 -6.97 -11.36
N ASP A 74 -0.31 -6.84 -12.51
CA ASP A 74 0.96 -7.54 -12.80
C ASP A 74 2.09 -7.15 -11.82
N ASP A 75 2.14 -5.88 -11.40
CA ASP A 75 3.13 -5.40 -10.44
C ASP A 75 2.92 -6.02 -9.05
N PHE A 76 1.67 -6.15 -8.59
CA PHE A 76 1.32 -6.84 -7.36
C PHE A 76 1.69 -8.33 -7.40
N VAL A 77 1.37 -9.01 -8.51
CA VAL A 77 1.73 -10.42 -8.69
C VAL A 77 3.24 -10.60 -8.72
N THR A 78 3.95 -9.71 -9.40
CA THR A 78 5.43 -9.73 -9.48
C THR A 78 6.06 -9.55 -8.10
N PHE A 79 5.52 -8.68 -7.26
CA PHE A 79 6.05 -8.43 -5.93
C PHE A 79 5.85 -9.60 -4.97
N TYR A 80 4.61 -10.11 -4.86
CA TYR A 80 4.26 -11.16 -3.90
C TYR A 80 4.52 -12.59 -4.40
N SER A 81 5.09 -12.75 -5.61
CA SER A 81 5.59 -14.06 -6.10
C SER A 81 7.08 -14.28 -5.86
N ASP A 82 7.76 -13.31 -5.25
CA ASP A 82 9.19 -13.30 -4.99
C ASP A 82 9.44 -13.27 -3.48
N ALA A 83 10.22 -14.24 -2.99
CA ALA A 83 10.40 -14.49 -1.57
C ALA A 83 11.20 -13.41 -0.83
N GLU A 84 12.01 -12.61 -1.54
CA GLU A 84 12.75 -11.50 -0.95
C GLU A 84 11.91 -10.22 -1.01
N ARG A 85 11.25 -9.97 -2.14
CA ARG A 85 10.41 -8.77 -2.32
C ARG A 85 9.18 -8.79 -1.44
N SER A 86 8.57 -9.96 -1.21
CA SER A 86 7.33 -10.09 -0.42
C SER A 86 7.44 -9.55 1.01
N TYR A 87 8.65 -9.42 1.56
CA TYR A 87 8.90 -8.87 2.89
C TYR A 87 9.50 -7.46 2.87
N ALA A 88 9.76 -6.87 1.70
CA ALA A 88 10.45 -5.58 1.63
C ALA A 88 9.66 -4.43 2.28
N LEU A 89 8.32 -4.51 2.30
CA LEU A 89 7.50 -3.52 3.02
C LEU A 89 7.57 -3.74 4.54
N ASP A 90 7.50 -4.99 4.99
CA ASP A 90 7.64 -5.37 6.39
C ASP A 90 8.98 -4.88 6.96
N ASP A 91 10.07 -5.10 6.21
CA ASP A 91 11.44 -4.72 6.61
C ASP A 91 11.65 -3.20 6.64
N ALA A 92 11.02 -2.45 5.73
CA ALA A 92 11.12 -1.00 5.66
C ALA A 92 10.19 -0.28 6.64
N SER A 93 9.32 -1.00 7.33
CA SER A 93 8.28 -0.41 8.15
C SER A 93 8.81 0.36 9.37
N ALA A 94 8.49 1.66 9.45
CA ALA A 94 8.81 2.50 10.61
C ALA A 94 7.92 2.22 11.84
N THR A 95 6.73 1.67 11.60
CA THR A 95 5.59 1.62 12.52
C THR A 95 5.15 0.19 12.86
N GLY A 96 5.82 -0.82 12.31
CA GLY A 96 5.49 -2.23 12.53
C GLY A 96 4.41 -2.78 11.59
N CYS A 97 4.14 -2.12 10.47
CA CYS A 97 3.38 -2.70 9.37
C CYS A 97 3.93 -4.06 8.92
N TRP A 98 3.02 -4.96 8.55
CA TRP A 98 3.34 -6.31 8.10
C TRP A 98 2.40 -6.77 6.99
N THR A 99 2.88 -7.68 6.14
CA THR A 99 2.14 -8.22 5.00
C THR A 99 0.99 -9.11 5.47
N ASP A 100 -0.25 -8.71 5.15
CA ASP A 100 -1.47 -9.43 5.50
C ASP A 100 -2.36 -9.60 4.26
N LEU A 101 -2.02 -10.59 3.42
CA LEU A 101 -2.79 -10.93 2.23
C LEU A 101 -4.14 -11.56 2.62
N SER A 102 -5.23 -10.87 2.31
CA SER A 102 -6.59 -11.41 2.50
C SER A 102 -6.77 -12.77 1.79
N LYS A 103 -7.57 -13.66 2.38
CA LYS A 103 -7.81 -15.03 1.86
C LYS A 103 -8.77 -15.06 0.67
N SER A 104 -9.61 -14.04 0.55
CA SER A 104 -10.59 -13.87 -0.51
C SER A 104 -10.74 -12.39 -0.82
N PRO A 105 -11.14 -12.04 -2.05
CA PRO A 105 -11.52 -10.66 -2.37
C PRO A 105 -12.66 -10.20 -1.45
N ILE A 106 -12.57 -8.95 -1.00
CA ILE A 106 -13.54 -8.28 -0.15
C ILE A 106 -14.41 -7.40 -1.06
N VAL A 107 -15.73 -7.37 -0.83
CA VAL A 107 -16.62 -6.48 -1.58
C VAL A 107 -16.33 -5.03 -1.16
N SER A 108 -16.28 -4.08 -2.10
CA SER A 108 -16.18 -2.67 -1.71
C SER A 108 -17.50 -2.19 -1.11
N PRO A 109 -17.50 -1.54 0.07
CA PRO A 109 -18.71 -1.02 0.70
C PRO A 109 -19.34 0.15 -0.07
N ILE A 110 -18.57 0.81 -0.93
CA ILE A 110 -18.99 2.03 -1.63
C ILE A 110 -19.16 1.83 -3.14
N GLU A 111 -18.70 0.70 -3.69
CA GLU A 111 -18.77 0.41 -5.12
C GLU A 111 -19.00 -1.09 -5.37
N PRO A 112 -20.24 -1.54 -5.61
CA PRO A 112 -20.58 -2.97 -5.66
C PRO A 112 -19.82 -3.80 -6.71
N GLU A 113 -19.38 -3.16 -7.80
CA GLU A 113 -18.60 -3.80 -8.88
C GLU A 113 -17.11 -3.89 -8.56
N ALA A 114 -16.64 -3.23 -7.49
CA ALA A 114 -15.26 -3.26 -7.08
C ALA A 114 -14.99 -4.36 -6.04
N ARG A 115 -13.74 -4.81 -6.01
CA ARG A 115 -13.22 -5.71 -4.97
C ARG A 115 -11.98 -5.11 -4.33
N MET A 116 -11.74 -5.47 -3.09
CA MET A 116 -10.56 -5.11 -2.34
C MET A 116 -9.75 -6.35 -1.99
N VAL A 117 -8.42 -6.25 -2.03
CA VAL A 117 -7.51 -7.27 -1.52
C VAL A 117 -6.61 -6.59 -0.49
N ARG A 118 -6.79 -6.92 0.78
CA ARG A 118 -5.89 -6.46 1.86
C ARG A 118 -4.51 -7.05 1.60
N PHE A 119 -3.46 -6.23 1.75
CA PHE A 119 -2.09 -6.70 1.55
C PHE A 119 -1.10 -6.21 2.61
N LEU A 120 -1.38 -5.11 3.29
CA LEU A 120 -0.53 -4.57 4.35
C LEU A 120 -1.41 -3.97 5.44
N ARG A 121 -0.99 -4.09 6.70
CA ARG A 121 -1.64 -3.40 7.81
C ARG A 121 -0.63 -2.97 8.85
N ASP A 122 -0.95 -1.86 9.51
CA ASP A 122 -0.25 -1.39 10.70
C ASP A 122 -0.46 -2.34 11.89
N GLN A 123 0.54 -2.47 12.78
CA GLN A 123 0.44 -3.35 13.95
C GLN A 123 -0.67 -2.96 14.95
N GLN A 124 -1.12 -1.70 14.92
CA GLN A 124 -2.19 -1.17 15.76
C GLN A 124 -3.52 -1.07 15.01
N ASP A 125 -3.57 -1.56 13.76
CA ASP A 125 -4.74 -1.47 12.88
C ASP A 125 -5.26 -0.05 12.66
N CYS A 126 -4.42 0.96 12.86
CA CYS A 126 -4.82 2.35 12.61
C CYS A 126 -4.83 2.71 11.12
N VAL A 127 -4.10 1.94 10.29
CA VAL A 127 -4.11 2.06 8.84
C VAL A 127 -3.98 0.67 8.22
N ILE A 128 -4.87 0.37 7.28
CA ILE A 128 -4.91 -0.89 6.55
C ILE A 128 -4.96 -0.58 5.06
N TRP A 129 -4.09 -1.22 4.29
CA TRP A 129 -3.95 -0.99 2.86
C TRP A 129 -4.51 -2.14 2.02
N TYR A 130 -5.16 -1.75 0.94
CA TYR A 130 -5.84 -2.64 0.03
C TYR A 130 -5.50 -2.30 -1.41
N LEU A 131 -5.37 -3.32 -2.26
CA LEU A 131 -5.62 -3.14 -3.68
C LEU A 131 -7.11 -2.92 -3.86
N TYR A 132 -7.48 -1.88 -4.58
CA TYR A 132 -8.84 -1.60 -5.00
C TYR A 132 -8.96 -1.89 -6.49
N LEU A 133 -9.80 -2.88 -6.83
CA LEU A 133 -9.90 -3.45 -8.16
C LEU A 133 -11.25 -3.09 -8.76
N ARG A 134 -11.23 -2.38 -9.90
CA ARG A 134 -12.41 -2.01 -10.68
C ARG A 134 -12.31 -2.65 -12.08
N PRO A 135 -13.43 -2.75 -12.81
CA PRO A 135 -13.39 -3.23 -14.20
C PRO A 135 -12.52 -2.38 -15.13
N ALA A 136 -12.34 -1.09 -14.81
CA ALA A 136 -11.61 -0.15 -15.66
C ALA A 136 -10.13 -0.02 -15.28
N ASP A 137 -9.78 -0.22 -14.01
CA ASP A 137 -8.45 0.02 -13.47
C ASP A 137 -8.26 -0.64 -12.08
N SER A 138 -7.05 -0.50 -11.55
CA SER A 138 -6.69 -0.88 -10.19
C SER A 138 -5.90 0.24 -9.55
N LEU A 139 -6.05 0.44 -8.25
CA LEU A 139 -5.33 1.46 -7.48
C LEU A 139 -5.06 0.96 -6.05
N VAL A 140 -4.29 1.71 -5.28
CA VAL A 140 -4.09 1.40 -3.85
C VAL A 140 -4.89 2.37 -2.99
N VAL A 141 -5.59 1.82 -2.00
CA VAL A 141 -6.33 2.58 -0.99
C VAL A 141 -5.88 2.21 0.41
N HIS A 142 -6.17 3.10 1.35
CA HIS A 142 -6.17 2.78 2.76
C HIS A 142 -7.53 3.05 3.42
N SER A 143 -7.73 2.44 4.59
CA SER A 143 -8.82 2.72 5.50
C SER A 143 -8.39 2.43 6.94
N ALA A 144 -9.08 3.03 7.91
CA ALA A 144 -8.98 2.68 9.33
C ALA A 144 -9.86 1.46 9.70
N VAL A 145 -10.71 0.99 8.76
CA VAL A 145 -11.62 -0.14 8.98
C VAL A 145 -11.03 -1.42 8.38
N ASP A 146 -11.06 -2.51 9.16
CA ASP A 146 -10.71 -3.85 8.68
C ASP A 146 -11.92 -4.52 8.00
N TYR A 147 -12.13 -4.17 6.72
CA TYR A 147 -13.22 -4.72 5.92
C TYR A 147 -13.13 -6.24 5.69
N GLY A 148 -11.96 -6.86 5.94
CA GLY A 148 -11.79 -8.30 5.83
C GLY A 148 -12.23 -9.07 7.08
N SER A 149 -12.44 -8.39 8.20
CA SER A 149 -12.83 -8.98 9.48
C SER A 149 -14.30 -8.73 9.84
N LEU A 150 -14.97 -7.83 9.11
CA LEU A 150 -16.37 -7.47 9.31
C LEU A 150 -17.25 -8.17 8.27
N SER A 151 -18.46 -8.57 8.65
CA SER A 151 -19.49 -8.94 7.67
C SER A 151 -20.10 -7.69 7.04
N GLU A 152 -20.76 -7.85 5.88
CA GLU A 152 -21.47 -6.74 5.22
C GLU A 152 -22.54 -6.11 6.14
N ASP A 153 -23.16 -6.91 7.01
CA ASP A 153 -24.14 -6.43 7.99
C ASP A 153 -23.48 -5.59 9.10
N ASP A 154 -22.22 -5.88 9.45
CA ASP A 154 -21.48 -5.18 10.51
C ASP A 154 -21.04 -3.77 10.08
N TRP A 155 -20.94 -3.50 8.77
CA TRP A 155 -20.57 -2.17 8.25
C TRP A 155 -21.62 -1.10 8.60
N SER A 156 -22.87 -1.50 8.77
CA SER A 156 -23.99 -0.60 9.09
C SER A 156 -23.87 0.09 10.46
N GLY A 157 -22.95 -0.37 11.31
CA GLY A 157 -22.66 0.25 12.61
C GLY A 157 -21.64 1.39 12.58
N TYR A 158 -20.99 1.64 11.43
CA TYR A 158 -20.00 2.71 11.26
C TYR A 158 -20.65 3.97 10.68
N GLU A 159 -20.20 5.13 11.14
CA GLU A 159 -20.57 6.39 10.50
C GLU A 159 -19.89 6.47 9.12
N PRO A 160 -20.48 7.16 8.12
CA PRO A 160 -19.90 7.27 6.77
C PRO A 160 -18.46 7.80 6.74
N ASP A 161 -18.12 8.69 7.67
CA ASP A 161 -16.77 9.26 7.82
C ASP A 161 -15.77 8.23 8.38
N GLU A 162 -16.24 7.23 9.14
CA GLU A 162 -15.41 6.14 9.66
C GLU A 162 -15.14 5.08 8.60
N MET A 163 -16.01 4.96 7.59
CA MET A 163 -15.88 4.04 6.47
C MET A 163 -14.98 4.56 5.33
N GLU A 164 -14.19 5.60 5.59
CA GLU A 164 -13.47 6.27 4.51
C GLU A 164 -12.48 5.33 3.81
N ILE A 165 -12.56 5.32 2.48
CA ILE A 165 -11.62 4.65 1.57
C ILE A 165 -10.94 5.73 0.77
N VAL A 166 -9.63 5.84 0.95
CA VAL A 166 -8.83 6.95 0.41
C VAL A 166 -7.78 6.37 -0.53
N GLN A 167 -7.73 6.90 -1.75
CA GLN A 167 -6.69 6.52 -2.71
C GLN A 167 -5.34 7.10 -2.27
N CYS A 168 -4.31 6.24 -2.15
CA CYS A 168 -2.96 6.65 -1.80
C CYS A 168 -1.90 6.36 -2.88
N ALA A 169 -2.23 5.62 -3.94
CA ALA A 169 -1.39 5.49 -5.13
C ALA A 169 -2.20 5.11 -6.37
N ALA A 170 -1.64 5.34 -7.56
CA ALA A 170 -2.24 4.91 -8.82
C ALA A 170 -1.88 3.46 -9.20
N SER A 171 -0.79 2.92 -8.66
CA SER A 171 -0.39 1.52 -8.83
C SER A 171 0.17 0.94 -7.54
N PHE A 172 0.34 -0.38 -7.50
CA PHE A 172 0.97 -1.02 -6.36
C PHE A 172 2.45 -0.70 -6.27
N GLU A 173 3.18 -0.66 -7.40
CA GLU A 173 4.59 -0.28 -7.37
C GLU A 173 4.80 1.16 -6.88
N GLU A 174 3.93 2.10 -7.26
CA GLU A 174 3.99 3.48 -6.75
C GLU A 174 3.85 3.52 -5.22
N PHE A 175 2.87 2.78 -4.69
CA PHE A 175 2.71 2.62 -3.25
C PHE A 175 3.95 1.98 -2.61
N ALA A 176 4.38 0.83 -3.12
CA ALA A 176 5.47 0.05 -2.56
C ALA A 176 6.79 0.83 -2.54
N TYR A 177 7.11 1.53 -3.62
CA TYR A 177 8.30 2.37 -3.71
C TYR A 177 8.26 3.50 -2.67
N ARG A 178 7.15 4.24 -2.61
CA ARG A 178 7.00 5.36 -1.68
C ARG A 178 7.08 4.90 -0.23
N PHE A 179 6.34 3.83 0.10
CA PHE A 179 6.34 3.22 1.43
C PHE A 179 7.75 2.78 1.83
N TRP A 180 8.41 2.00 0.98
CA TRP A 180 9.76 1.49 1.23
C TRP A 180 10.79 2.60 1.38
N LEU A 181 10.76 3.59 0.49
CA LEU A 181 11.72 4.68 0.48
C LEU A 181 11.58 5.53 1.75
N GLU A 182 10.36 5.93 2.09
CA GLU A 182 10.08 6.74 3.27
C GLU A 182 10.36 5.99 4.57
N GLY A 183 10.05 4.69 4.62
CA GLY A 183 10.40 3.82 5.74
C GLY A 183 11.91 3.71 5.93
N THR A 184 12.65 3.47 4.85
CA THR A 184 14.12 3.38 4.88
C THR A 184 14.76 4.71 5.29
N ILE A 185 14.26 5.84 4.76
CA ILE A 185 14.69 7.18 5.18
C ILE A 185 14.48 7.36 6.68
N TRP A 186 13.29 7.02 7.19
CA TRP A 186 12.97 7.18 8.61
C TRP A 186 13.89 6.36 9.52
N ILE A 187 14.14 5.09 9.15
CA ILE A 187 15.05 4.19 9.89
C ILE A 187 16.44 4.82 10.02
N ARG A 188 16.98 5.38 8.92
CA ARG A 188 18.30 6.03 8.90
C ARG A 188 18.31 7.35 9.67
N LEU A 189 17.30 8.20 9.50
CA LEU A 189 17.20 9.47 10.23
C LEU A 189 17.09 9.26 11.75
N ASN A 190 16.48 8.16 12.18
CA ASN A 190 16.31 7.82 13.60
C ASN A 190 17.42 6.90 14.16
N GLY A 191 18.52 6.71 13.42
CA GLY A 191 19.71 5.99 13.88
C GLY A 191 19.50 4.49 14.12
N ARG A 192 18.47 3.90 13.50
CA ARG A 192 18.24 2.44 13.51
C ARG A 192 19.05 1.71 12.43
N ASP A 193 19.59 2.46 11.48
CA ASP A 193 20.55 2.04 10.47
C ASP A 193 21.63 3.15 10.38
N ASP A 194 22.91 2.76 10.36
CA ASP A 194 24.05 3.68 10.32
C ASP A 194 24.46 4.06 8.88
N GLN A 195 23.83 3.46 7.87
CA GLN A 195 24.05 3.82 6.47
C GLN A 195 23.63 5.27 6.20
N PRO A 196 24.43 6.03 5.43
CA PRO A 196 24.04 7.38 5.03
C PRO A 196 22.84 7.36 4.08
N LEU A 197 22.10 8.47 4.00
CA LEU A 197 21.11 8.68 2.95
C LEU A 197 21.82 8.73 1.59
N ASP A 198 21.32 7.97 0.62
CA ASP A 198 21.83 8.02 -0.74
C ASP A 198 21.26 9.21 -1.54
N GLN A 199 21.70 9.38 -2.78
CA GLN A 199 21.26 10.50 -3.63
C GLN A 199 19.76 10.45 -3.96
N THR A 200 19.17 9.26 -4.07
CA THR A 200 17.75 9.10 -4.35
C THR A 200 16.93 9.57 -3.15
N MET A 201 17.32 9.16 -1.95
CA MET A 201 16.71 9.60 -0.69
C MET A 201 16.83 11.11 -0.49
N LEU A 202 18.02 11.68 -0.75
CA LEU A 202 18.24 13.11 -0.65
C LEU A 202 17.42 13.89 -1.68
N ALA A 203 17.31 13.39 -2.92
CA ALA A 203 16.46 14.00 -3.95
C ALA A 203 14.99 13.99 -3.55
N TYR A 204 14.51 12.85 -3.01
CA TYR A 204 13.15 12.72 -2.48
C TYR A 204 12.87 13.75 -1.39
N LEU A 205 13.75 13.84 -0.39
CA LEU A 205 13.60 14.79 0.71
C LEU A 205 13.67 16.26 0.27
N ASN A 206 14.50 16.58 -0.72
CA ASN A 206 14.61 17.94 -1.26
C ASN A 206 13.31 18.44 -1.91
N HIS A 207 12.38 17.56 -2.29
CA HIS A 207 11.04 17.95 -2.74
C HIS A 207 10.30 18.81 -1.70
N TYR A 208 10.46 18.49 -0.41
CA TYR A 208 9.73 19.15 0.68
C TYR A 208 10.42 20.42 1.21
N ARG A 209 11.62 20.77 0.73
CA ARG A 209 12.36 21.98 1.17
C ARG A 209 11.89 23.26 0.48
N ARG A 210 10.69 23.27 -0.11
CA ARG A 210 10.15 24.40 -0.88
C ARG A 210 9.47 25.42 0.00
#